data_AF-A0A3B8JP53-F1
#
_entry.id   AF-A0A3B8JP53-F1
#
_cell.length_a   1.000
_cell.length_b   1.000
_cell.length_c   1.000
_cell.angle_alpha   90.00
_cell.angle_beta   90.00
_cell.angle_gamma   90.00
#
_symmetry.space_group_name_H-M   'P 1'
#
loop_
_entity.id
_entity.type
_entity.pdbx_description
1 polymer ?
#
loop_
_entity_poly.entity_id
_entity_poly.type
_entity_poly.pdbx_seq_one_letter_code
_entity_poly.pdbx_strand_id
1 'polypeptide(L)'
;DLPKILTSMQTGADRISQIVQTLRNFSRLDESGRKRFNIHDGIDSTLLILQSRLRSQAGAWGRGEDNGYPEIQVIKEYGDLPLVECYPRQINQVFMNI
;
A
#
# COMPACT_ATOMS: atom_id res chain seq x y z
N ASP A 1 -27.24 6.38 -16.10
CA ASP A 1 -26.25 7.06 -15.22
C ASP A 1 -26.18 6.56 -13.79
N LEU A 2 -27.30 6.29 -13.11
CA LEU A 2 -27.29 5.73 -11.75
C LEU A 2 -26.34 4.52 -11.55
N PRO A 3 -26.29 3.52 -12.46
CA PRO A 3 -25.37 2.39 -12.30
C PRO A 3 -23.90 2.80 -12.32
N LYS A 4 -23.52 3.76 -13.18
CA LYS A 4 -22.13 4.27 -13.27
C LYS A 4 -21.73 5.02 -12.00
N ILE A 5 -22.64 5.80 -11.44
CA ILE A 5 -22.40 6.54 -10.18
C ILE A 5 -22.21 5.54 -9.03
N LEU A 6 -23.05 4.51 -8.94
CA LEU A 6 -22.91 3.45 -7.93
C LEU A 6 -21.59 2.70 -8.07
N THR A 7 -21.17 2.35 -9.29
CA THR A 7 -19.85 1.74 -9.53
C THR A 7 -18.70 2.65 -9.12
N SER A 8 -18.79 3.95 -9.42
CA SER A 8 -17.78 4.93 -9.04
C SER A 8 -17.70 5.11 -7.52
N MET A 9 -18.86 5.14 -6.83
CA MET A 9 -18.92 5.24 -5.37
C MET A 9 -18.33 4.00 -4.71
N GLN A 10 -18.67 2.80 -5.21
CA GLN A 10 -18.11 1.55 -4.71
C GLN A 10 -16.58 1.54 -4.83
N THR A 11 -16.06 1.88 -6.01
CA THR A 11 -14.60 1.96 -6.25
C THR A 11 -13.93 2.96 -5.30
N GLY A 12 -14.57 4.12 -5.06
CA GLY A 12 -14.07 5.12 -4.12
C GLY A 12 -14.06 4.62 -2.68
N ALA A 13 -15.13 3.96 -2.25
CA ALA A 13 -15.25 3.39 -0.91
C ALA A 13 -14.22 2.28 -0.67
N ASP A 14 -13.99 1.40 -1.66
CA ASP A 14 -13.00 0.34 -1.60
C ASP A 14 -11.59 0.91 -1.45
N ARG A 15 -11.26 1.97 -2.21
CA ARG A 15 -9.97 2.68 -2.08
C ARG A 15 -9.79 3.31 -0.71
N ILE A 16 -10.80 3.98 -0.19
CA ILE A 16 -10.75 4.59 1.16
C ILE A 16 -10.54 3.49 2.21
N SER A 17 -11.26 2.38 2.10
CA SER A 17 -11.10 1.23 2.99
C SER A 17 -9.68 0.68 2.97
N GLN A 18 -9.09 0.51 1.77
CA GLN A 18 -7.70 0.09 1.61
C GLN A 18 -6.70 1.06 2.23
N ILE A 19 -6.90 2.37 2.06
CA ILE A 19 -6.04 3.40 2.66
C ILE A 19 -6.11 3.32 4.19
N VAL A 20 -7.32 3.27 4.77
CA VAL A 20 -7.51 3.18 6.23
C VAL A 20 -6.89 1.91 6.80
N GLN A 21 -7.06 0.77 6.12
CA GLN A 21 -6.44 -0.50 6.52
C GLN A 21 -4.92 -0.44 6.46
N THR A 22 -4.36 0.12 5.39
CA THR A 22 -2.92 0.30 5.22
C THR A 22 -2.34 1.18 6.31
N LEU A 23 -2.97 2.33 6.58
CA LEU A 23 -2.57 3.23 7.66
C LEU A 23 -2.68 2.54 9.03
N ARG A 24 -3.72 1.75 9.28
CA ARG A 24 -3.88 1.00 10.53
C ARG A 24 -2.79 -0.07 10.68
N ASN A 25 -2.47 -0.81 9.62
CA ASN A 25 -1.43 -1.83 9.64
C ASN A 25 -0.04 -1.22 9.84
N PHE A 26 0.22 -0.06 9.25
CA PHE A 26 1.47 0.67 9.41
C PHE A 26 1.58 1.35 10.78
N SER A 27 0.52 2.05 11.20
CA SER A 27 0.43 2.82 12.46
C SER A 27 0.28 1.93 13.71
N ARG A 28 0.03 0.62 13.53
CA ARG A 28 0.17 -0.41 14.59
C ARG A 28 1.60 -0.61 15.10
N LEU A 29 2.40 0.44 14.98
CA LEU A 29 3.55 0.76 15.80
C LEU A 29 3.33 0.26 17.26
N ASP A 30 2.22 0.58 17.93
CA ASP A 30 2.09 0.31 19.37
C ASP A 30 1.64 -1.09 19.81
N GLU A 31 1.43 -2.03 18.88
CA GLU A 31 1.24 -3.42 19.28
C GLU A 31 2.59 -4.08 19.59
N SER A 32 3.04 -3.97 20.84
CA SER A 32 4.24 -4.62 21.32
C SER A 32 4.08 -6.15 21.31
N GLY A 33 5.05 -6.85 20.72
CA GLY A 33 5.13 -8.30 20.75
C GLY A 33 5.20 -8.99 19.40
N ARG A 34 5.48 -10.29 19.44
CA ARG A 34 5.46 -11.16 18.26
C ARG A 34 4.04 -11.54 17.91
N LYS A 35 3.72 -11.57 16.62
CA LYS A 35 2.41 -11.95 16.10
C LYS A 35 2.58 -12.77 14.83
N ARG A 36 1.58 -13.60 14.55
CA ARG A 36 1.39 -14.20 13.23
C ARG A 36 1.10 -13.08 12.24
N PHE A 37 2.00 -12.91 11.29
CA PHE A 37 2.00 -11.81 10.35
C PHE A 37 2.06 -12.35 8.93
N ASN A 38 1.26 -11.76 8.06
CA ASN A 38 1.30 -12.03 6.63
C ASN A 38 2.33 -11.10 6.00
N ILE A 39 3.41 -11.68 5.47
CA ILE A 39 4.48 -10.92 4.84
C ILE A 39 3.99 -10.16 3.60
N HIS A 40 3.09 -10.75 2.81
CA HIS A 40 2.55 -10.11 1.62
C HIS A 40 1.77 -8.84 1.97
N ASP A 41 0.98 -8.85 3.05
CA ASP A 41 0.24 -7.67 3.52
C ASP A 41 1.19 -6.54 3.91
N GLY A 42 2.34 -6.86 4.51
CA GLY A 42 3.39 -5.88 4.83
C GLY A 42 3.99 -5.23 3.60
N ILE A 43 4.39 -6.04 2.61
CA ILE A 43 4.96 -5.55 1.34
C ILE A 43 3.92 -4.70 0.59
N ASP A 44 2.68 -5.18 0.47
CA ASP A 44 1.62 -4.49 -0.26
C ASP A 44 1.22 -3.17 0.41
N SER A 45 1.18 -3.12 1.75
CA SER A 45 0.96 -1.90 2.51
C SER A 45 2.07 -0.87 2.24
N THR A 46 3.33 -1.31 2.25
CA THR A 46 4.49 -0.46 1.94
C THR A 46 4.43 0.08 0.51
N LEU A 47 4.14 -0.77 -0.48
CA LEU A 47 4.02 -0.35 -1.88
C LEU A 47 2.88 0.66 -2.08
N LEU A 48 1.77 0.52 -1.35
CA LEU A 48 0.69 1.51 -1.39
C LEU A 48 1.14 2.86 -0.82
N ILE A 49 1.88 2.87 0.29
CA ILE A 49 2.44 4.09 0.89
C ILE A 49 3.44 4.77 -0.08
N LEU A 50 4.26 3.97 -0.77
CA LEU A 50 5.25 4.45 -1.73
C LEU A 50 4.66 4.77 -3.12
N GLN A 51 3.36 4.57 -3.32
CA GLN A 51 2.72 4.72 -4.64
C GLN A 51 2.98 6.08 -5.30
N SER A 52 3.04 7.16 -4.53
CA SER A 52 3.33 8.50 -5.05
C SER A 52 4.75 8.67 -5.58
N ARG A 53 5.70 7.84 -5.13
CA ARG A 53 7.08 7.82 -5.60
C ARG A 53 7.28 6.85 -6.76
N LEU A 54 6.48 5.78 -6.81
CA LEU A 54 6.55 4.76 -7.84
C LEU A 54 5.87 5.19 -9.15
N ARG A 55 4.79 5.95 -9.06
CA ARG A 55 4.10 6.49 -10.24
C ARG A 55 4.80 7.75 -10.71
N SER A 56 4.93 7.91 -12.03
CA SER A 56 5.24 9.24 -12.58
C SER A 56 4.08 10.18 -12.21
N GLN A 57 4.37 11.43 -11.88
CA GLN A 57 3.32 12.43 -11.68
C GLN A 57 2.68 12.89 -13.00
N ALA A 58 3.08 12.28 -14.13
CA ALA A 58 2.46 12.50 -15.43
C ALA A 58 1.08 11.81 -15.48
N GLY A 59 0.06 12.54 -15.04
CA GLY A 59 -1.33 12.25 -15.40
C GLY A 59 -2.12 11.41 -14.39
N ALA A 60 -2.64 12.06 -13.35
CA ALA A 60 -3.91 11.61 -12.76
C ALA A 60 -4.73 12.76 -12.14
N TRP A 61 -4.10 13.82 -11.65
CA TRP A 61 -4.78 15.03 -11.21
C TRP A 61 -3.83 16.20 -11.49
N GLY A 62 -4.27 17.21 -12.23
CA GLY A 62 -3.47 18.39 -12.61
C GLY A 62 -3.06 19.26 -11.41
N ARG A 63 -2.21 18.74 -10.53
CA ARG A 63 -1.49 19.47 -9.49
C ARG A 63 -0.08 18.91 -9.36
N GLY A 64 0.87 19.77 -9.70
CA GLY A 64 2.26 19.68 -9.25
C GLY A 64 3.18 18.99 -10.25
N GLU A 65 4.15 19.78 -10.70
CA GLU A 65 5.47 19.43 -11.26
C GLU A 65 5.66 18.01 -11.81
N ASP A 66 6.00 17.92 -13.10
CA ASP A 66 6.73 16.78 -13.62
C ASP A 66 8.03 16.63 -12.81
N ASN A 67 8.07 15.68 -11.88
CA ASN A 67 9.29 15.38 -11.13
C ASN A 67 10.42 14.84 -12.03
N GLY A 68 10.19 14.69 -13.34
CA GLY A 68 11.16 14.23 -14.34
C GLY A 68 11.52 12.75 -14.23
N TYR A 69 10.97 12.02 -13.25
CA TYR A 69 11.25 10.60 -13.07
C TYR A 69 10.34 9.72 -13.93
N PRO A 70 10.89 8.70 -14.61
CA PRO A 70 10.09 7.69 -15.30
C PRO A 70 9.25 6.89 -14.29
N GLU A 71 8.10 6.39 -14.74
CA GLU A 71 7.27 5.49 -13.94
C GLU A 71 8.06 4.22 -13.58
N ILE A 72 8.02 3.83 -12.31
CA ILE A 72 8.64 2.60 -11.82
C ILE A 72 7.60 1.48 -11.87
N GLN A 73 7.83 0.52 -12.76
CA GLN A 73 7.01 -0.68 -12.82
C GLN A 73 7.34 -1.61 -11.64
N VAL A 74 6.32 -1.98 -10.85
CA VAL A 74 6.45 -2.97 -9.79
C VAL A 74 5.95 -4.32 -10.28
N ILE A 75 6.82 -5.33 -10.27
CA ILE A 75 6.50 -6.72 -10.59
C ILE A 75 6.42 -7.50 -9.27
N LYS A 76 5.27 -8.15 -9.01
CA LYS A 76 5.04 -8.92 -7.78
C LYS A 76 5.03 -10.42 -8.10
N GLU A 77 6.08 -11.12 -7.68
CA GLU A 77 6.21 -12.57 -7.83
C GLU A 77 6.26 -13.21 -6.43
N TYR A 78 5.10 -13.29 -5.79
CA TYR A 78 4.99 -13.88 -4.45
C TYR A 78 4.87 -15.40 -4.55
N GLY A 79 5.59 -16.11 -3.68
CA GLY A 79 5.36 -17.52 -3.42
C GLY A 79 4.33 -17.71 -2.30
N ASP A 80 3.86 -18.93 -2.09
CA ASP A 80 2.98 -19.23 -0.97
C ASP A 80 3.78 -19.27 0.34
N LEU A 81 3.55 -18.28 1.20
CA LEU A 81 4.20 -18.17 2.50
C LEU A 81 3.18 -18.33 3.63
N PRO A 82 3.49 -19.14 4.66
CA PRO A 82 2.64 -19.22 5.84
C PRO A 82 2.74 -17.93 6.66
N LEU A 83 1.79 -17.74 7.59
CA LEU A 83 1.90 -16.65 8.58
C LEU A 83 3.16 -16.84 9.43
N VAL A 84 4.03 -15.82 9.42
CA VAL A 84 5.31 -15.82 10.13
C VAL A 84 5.13 -15.20 11.51
N GLU A 85 5.72 -15.80 12.53
CA GLU A 85 5.75 -15.21 13.87
C GLU A 85 6.91 -14.21 13.98
N CYS A 86 6.60 -12.92 13.89
CA CYS A 86 7.61 -11.86 13.89
C CYS A 86 7.09 -10.59 14.58
N TYR A 87 7.92 -9.54 14.60
CA TYR A 87 7.50 -8.19 15.01
C TYR A 87 7.07 -7.40 13.77
N PRO A 88 5.75 -7.22 13.52
CA PRO A 88 5.28 -6.59 12.27
C PRO A 88 5.87 -5.19 12.05
N ARG A 89 6.01 -4.39 13.12
CA ARG A 89 6.64 -3.07 13.07
C ARG A 89 8.05 -3.13 12.47
N GLN A 90 8.89 -4.06 12.94
CA GLN A 90 10.27 -4.16 12.49
C GLN A 90 10.34 -4.61 11.02
N ILE A 91 9.48 -5.55 10.62
CA ILE A 91 9.39 -6.01 9.24
C ILE A 91 8.93 -4.89 8.30
N ASN A 92 7.87 -4.16 8.65
CA ASN A 92 7.41 -3.02 7.85
C ASN A 92 8.48 -1.93 7.72
N GLN A 93 9.28 -1.71 8.78
CA GLN A 93 10.40 -0.78 8.74
C GLN A 93 11.49 -1.22 7.76
N VAL A 94 11.78 -2.52 7.68
CA VAL A 94 12.72 -3.07 6.70
C VAL A 94 12.20 -2.78 5.29
N PHE A 95 10.93 -3.08 5.00
CA PHE A 95 10.36 -2.84 3.67
C PHE A 95 10.34 -1.37 3.25
N MET A 96 10.05 -0.45 4.18
CA MET A 96 10.05 0.99 3.89
C MET A 96 11.42 1.56 3.52
N ASN A 97 12.49 0.90 3.95
CA ASN A 97 13.86 1.38 3.82
C ASN A 97 14.61 0.77 2.62
N ILE A 98 13.97 -0.14 1.88
CA ILE A 98 14.49 -0.70 0.62
C ILE A 98 14.03 0.20 -0.53
#